data_AF-A0A2E7W1N4-F1
#
_entry.id   AF-A0A2E7W1N4-F1
#
_cell.length_a   1.000
_cell.length_b   1.000
_cell.length_c   1.000
_cell.angle_alpha   90.00
_cell.angle_beta   90.00
_cell.angle_gamma   90.00
#
_symmetry.space_group_name_H-M   'P 1'
#
loop_
_entity.id
_entity.type
_entity.pdbx_description
1 polymer ?
#
loop_
_entity_poly.entity_id
_entity_poly.type
_entity_poly.pdbx_seq_one_letter_code
_entity_poly.pdbx_strand_id
1 'polypeptide(L)'
;MKNNISTLSYFVKRLKDNEYVVWKVFNKFGDHDPRKWTVMVNPGEESVYITCYINTDEIGSIPVFEIHDGTSVFRNYAKIQTRSMEVIIKTLLKRGIQQDSKAFRLPEEGINNYEDDNRRQSITGKEKTSQS
;
A
#
# COMPACT_ATOMS: atom_id res chain seq x y z
N MET A 1 7.77 -10.02 24.98
CA MET A 1 6.64 -9.72 24.07
C MET A 1 6.65 -10.74 22.93
N LYS A 2 5.61 -11.55 22.76
CA LYS A 2 5.53 -12.52 21.66
C LYS A 2 5.27 -11.76 20.35
N ASN A 3 6.18 -11.86 19.37
CA ASN A 3 6.03 -11.20 18.07
C ASN A 3 4.71 -11.64 17.41
N ASN A 4 3.80 -10.69 17.19
CA ASN A 4 2.49 -10.96 16.61
C ASN A 4 2.36 -10.24 15.27
N ILE A 5 2.24 -11.00 14.19
CA ILE A 5 2.09 -10.49 12.82
C ILE A 5 0.89 -9.54 12.67
N SER A 6 -0.14 -9.69 13.49
CA SER A 6 -1.32 -8.84 13.45
C SER A 6 -1.17 -7.49 14.17
N THR A 7 -0.01 -7.22 14.78
CA THR A 7 0.32 -5.90 15.32
C THR A 7 0.79 -5.01 14.19
N LEU A 8 0.08 -3.92 13.91
CA LEU A 8 0.38 -3.02 12.78
C LEU A 8 1.85 -2.57 12.75
N SER A 9 2.39 -2.12 13.89
CA SER A 9 3.78 -1.66 13.97
C SER A 9 4.79 -2.77 13.64
N TYR A 10 4.52 -4.00 14.09
CA TYR A 10 5.36 -5.15 13.76
C TYR A 10 5.26 -5.47 12.26
N PHE A 11 4.05 -5.53 11.71
CA PHE A 11 3.82 -5.82 10.29
C PHE A 11 4.52 -4.81 9.37
N VAL A 12 4.32 -3.51 9.63
CA VAL A 12 4.97 -2.43 8.87
C VAL A 12 6.48 -2.50 8.98
N LYS A 13 7.01 -2.74 10.19
CA LYS A 13 8.46 -2.91 10.37
C LYS A 13 8.99 -4.04 9.49
N ARG A 14 8.33 -5.20 9.50
CA ARG A 14 8.80 -6.35 8.73
C ARG A 14 8.73 -6.13 7.21
N LEU A 15 7.72 -5.43 6.71
CA LEU A 15 7.69 -5.04 5.29
C LEU A 15 8.84 -4.10 4.94
N LYS A 16 9.12 -3.10 5.78
CA LYS A 16 10.26 -2.17 5.57
C LYS A 16 11.61 -2.88 5.69
N ASP A 17 11.75 -3.83 6.61
CA ASP A 17 12.94 -4.71 6.71
C ASP A 17 13.15 -5.54 5.41
N ASN A 18 12.12 -5.68 4.58
CA ASN A 18 12.15 -6.33 3.27
C ASN A 18 12.04 -5.30 2.13
N GLU A 19 12.43 -4.04 2.36
CA GLU A 19 12.56 -2.99 1.32
C GLU A 19 11.25 -2.61 0.60
N TYR A 20 10.09 -2.88 1.20
CA TYR A 20 8.82 -2.35 0.71
C TYR A 20 8.57 -0.94 1.22
N VAL A 21 7.97 -0.10 0.38
CA VAL A 21 7.41 1.18 0.82
C VAL A 21 6.01 0.95 1.35
N VAL A 22 5.71 1.47 2.54
CA VAL A 22 4.45 1.18 3.22
C VAL A 22 3.82 2.44 3.80
N TRP A 23 2.59 2.72 3.40
CA TRP A 23 1.75 3.77 3.98
C TRP A 23 0.72 3.15 4.92
N LYS A 24 0.59 3.72 6.12
CA LYS A 24 -0.49 3.35 7.04
C LYS A 24 -1.74 4.08 6.58
N VAL A 25 -2.80 3.34 6.27
CA VAL A 25 -4.05 3.93 5.78
C VAL A 25 -5.00 4.11 6.97
N PHE A 26 -5.33 3.01 7.64
CA PHE A 26 -6.18 3.02 8.84
C PHE A 26 -5.68 2.03 9.88
N ASN A 27 -5.79 2.37 11.15
CA ASN A 27 -5.45 1.52 12.29
C ASN A 27 -6.58 1.39 13.32
N LYS A 28 -7.75 1.94 12.99
CA LYS A 28 -8.96 1.89 13.78
C LYS A 28 -10.15 1.90 12.82
N PHE A 29 -11.09 1.02 13.05
CA PHE A 29 -12.37 0.95 12.37
C PHE A 29 -13.50 1.00 13.42
N GLY A 30 -14.76 1.04 12.98
CA GLY A 30 -15.90 1.03 13.90
C GLY A 30 -16.02 -0.29 14.66
N ASP A 31 -16.77 -0.30 15.76
CA ASP A 31 -16.83 -1.46 16.67
C ASP A 31 -17.40 -2.74 16.02
N HIS A 32 -18.22 -2.58 14.98
CA HIS A 32 -18.80 -3.70 14.21
C HIS A 32 -18.01 -4.03 12.94
N ASP A 33 -16.88 -3.36 12.71
CA ASP A 33 -16.03 -3.61 11.55
C ASP A 33 -14.98 -4.67 11.89
N PRO A 34 -14.92 -5.80 11.16
CA PRO A 34 -13.97 -6.87 11.47
C PRO A 34 -12.51 -6.52 11.10
N ARG A 35 -12.27 -5.38 10.44
CA ARG A 35 -10.94 -4.93 10.04
C ARG A 35 -10.21 -4.35 11.24
N LYS A 36 -8.97 -4.79 11.45
CA LYS A 36 -8.10 -4.28 12.50
C LYS A 36 -7.25 -3.11 12.04
N TRP A 37 -6.66 -3.22 10.84
CA TRP A 37 -5.86 -2.18 10.22
C TRP A 37 -5.76 -2.43 8.71
N THR A 38 -5.42 -1.38 7.97
CA THR A 38 -5.12 -1.42 6.53
C THR A 38 -3.87 -0.60 6.24
N VAL A 39 -2.99 -1.16 5.41
CA VAL A 39 -1.81 -0.48 4.86
C VAL A 39 -1.85 -0.52 3.34
N MET A 40 -1.14 0.40 2.70
CA MET A 40 -0.84 0.36 1.27
C MET A 40 0.65 0.07 1.10
N VAL A 41 0.96 -0.85 0.20
CA VAL A 41 2.31 -1.26 -0.18
C VAL A 41 2.62 -0.71 -1.57
N ASN A 42 3.83 -0.16 -1.73
CA ASN A 42 4.35 0.48 -2.94
C ASN A 42 3.35 1.44 -3.61
N PRO A 43 2.96 2.54 -2.92
CA PRO A 43 2.08 3.55 -3.53
C PRO A 43 2.66 4.06 -4.87
N GLY A 44 1.83 4.43 -5.83
CA GLY A 44 2.28 4.96 -7.12
C GLY A 44 2.94 3.94 -8.07
N GLU A 45 3.22 2.72 -7.59
CA GLU A 45 3.57 1.55 -8.42
C GLU A 45 2.45 0.50 -8.29
N GLU A 46 2.69 -0.65 -7.66
CA GLU A 46 1.66 -1.70 -7.56
C GLU A 46 0.47 -1.29 -6.70
N SER A 47 0.64 -0.32 -5.78
CA SER A 47 -0.43 0.32 -5.01
C SER A 47 -1.40 -0.67 -4.35
N VAL A 48 -0.85 -1.64 -3.62
CA VAL A 48 -1.60 -2.77 -3.08
C VAL A 48 -2.04 -2.51 -1.65
N TYR A 49 -3.34 -2.62 -1.38
CA TYR A 49 -3.87 -2.64 -0.03
C TYR A 49 -3.68 -4.00 0.62
N ILE A 50 -3.24 -4.00 1.88
CA ILE A 50 -3.26 -5.16 2.76
C ILE A 50 -4.08 -4.82 3.99
N THR A 51 -5.16 -5.57 4.21
CA THR A 51 -6.06 -5.42 5.34
C THR A 51 -5.96 -6.63 6.26
N CYS A 52 -5.75 -6.38 7.56
CA CYS A 52 -5.73 -7.43 8.57
C CYS A 52 -7.07 -7.53 9.29
N TYR A 53 -7.55 -8.75 9.44
CA TYR A 53 -8.73 -9.12 10.20
C TYR A 53 -8.31 -10.00 11.39
N ILE A 54 -8.93 -9.76 12.54
CA ILE A 54 -8.86 -10.66 13.69
C ILE A 54 -10.28 -10.92 14.14
N ASN A 55 -10.65 -12.19 14.26
CA ASN A 55 -11.86 -12.55 14.96
C ASN A 55 -11.61 -12.36 16.46
N THR A 56 -12.21 -11.32 17.04
CA THR A 56 -12.09 -10.99 18.47
C THR A 56 -12.83 -11.97 19.37
N ASP A 57 -13.77 -12.73 18.82
CA ASP A 57 -14.65 -13.62 19.58
C ASP A 57 -13.99 -14.97 19.89
N GLU A 58 -12.92 -15.31 19.16
CA GLU A 58 -12.16 -16.55 19.35
C GLU A 58 -10.75 -16.27 19.84
N ILE A 59 -10.49 -16.59 21.12
CA ILE A 59 -9.15 -16.53 21.70
C ILE A 59 -8.22 -17.47 20.92
N GLY A 60 -7.17 -16.89 20.34
CA GLY A 60 -6.21 -17.66 19.54
C GLY A 60 -6.57 -17.80 18.07
N SER A 61 -7.53 -17.02 17.55
CA SER A 61 -7.79 -16.92 16.12
C SER A 61 -6.51 -16.56 15.34
N ILE A 62 -6.33 -17.22 14.20
CA ILE A 62 -5.23 -16.92 13.28
C ILE A 62 -5.65 -15.71 12.45
N PRO A 63 -4.84 -14.63 12.40
CA PRO A 63 -5.21 -13.45 11.63
C PRO A 63 -5.32 -13.76 10.14
N VAL A 64 -6.25 -13.07 9.49
CA VAL A 64 -6.47 -13.15 8.06
C VAL A 64 -5.99 -11.85 7.43
N PHE A 65 -5.26 -11.96 6.32
CA PHE A 65 -4.77 -10.83 5.55
C PHE A 65 -5.40 -10.87 4.17
N GLU A 66 -6.14 -9.82 3.82
CA GLU A 66 -6.69 -9.62 2.49
C GLU A 66 -5.77 -8.70 1.71
N ILE A 67 -5.48 -9.06 0.46
CA ILE A 67 -4.62 -8.29 -0.46
C ILE A 67 -5.44 -7.88 -1.69
N HIS A 68 -5.40 -6.60 -2.05
CA HIS A 68 -6.22 -6.01 -3.12
C HIS A 68 -5.53 -4.81 -3.81
N ASP A 69 -5.61 -4.72 -5.15
CA ASP A 69 -5.00 -3.66 -5.99
C ASP A 69 -6.02 -2.71 -6.66
N GLY A 70 -7.32 -2.84 -6.38
CA GLY A 70 -8.35 -1.98 -6.98
C GLY A 70 -8.68 -2.24 -8.45
N THR A 71 -7.91 -3.07 -9.17
CA THR A 71 -7.99 -3.18 -10.63
C THR A 71 -8.28 -4.58 -11.16
N SER A 72 -8.56 -5.55 -10.27
CA SER A 72 -9.02 -6.90 -10.61
C SER A 72 -8.01 -7.80 -11.34
N VAL A 73 -6.69 -7.54 -11.22
CA VAL A 73 -5.69 -8.62 -11.44
C VAL A 73 -5.96 -9.76 -10.43
N PHE A 74 -6.47 -9.40 -9.25
CA PHE A 74 -7.12 -10.33 -8.34
C PHE A 74 -8.52 -10.70 -8.84
N ARG A 75 -8.62 -11.74 -9.67
CA ARG A 75 -9.92 -12.38 -9.96
C ARG A 75 -10.56 -13.06 -8.74
N ASN A 76 -9.89 -13.02 -7.58
CA ASN A 76 -10.40 -13.35 -6.26
C ASN A 76 -9.50 -12.67 -5.22
N TYR A 77 -10.05 -11.78 -4.38
CA TYR A 77 -9.34 -11.19 -3.24
C TYR A 77 -8.53 -12.26 -2.51
N ALA A 78 -7.23 -12.04 -2.38
CA ALA A 78 -6.39 -13.05 -1.78
C ALA A 78 -6.46 -12.94 -0.25
N LYS A 79 -7.26 -13.81 0.36
CA LYS A 79 -7.28 -13.98 1.81
C LYS A 79 -6.25 -15.01 2.23
N ILE A 80 -5.34 -14.62 3.10
CA ILE A 80 -4.24 -15.45 3.61
C ILE A 80 -4.40 -15.55 5.12
N GLN A 81 -4.67 -16.74 5.62
CA GLN A 81 -4.68 -17.00 7.06
C GLN A 81 -3.31 -17.50 7.48
N THR A 82 -2.57 -16.72 8.29
CA THR A 82 -1.20 -17.09 8.67
C THR A 82 -0.73 -16.37 9.93
N ARG A 83 0.19 -17.00 10.68
CA ARG A 83 0.98 -16.34 11.74
C ARG A 83 2.40 -15.97 11.29
N SER A 84 2.78 -16.35 10.06
CA SER A 84 4.12 -16.19 9.53
C SER A 84 4.20 -15.03 8.55
N MET A 85 5.10 -14.09 8.83
CA MET A 85 5.38 -12.97 7.94
C MET A 85 5.98 -13.44 6.62
N GLU A 86 6.76 -14.51 6.63
CA GLU A 86 7.38 -15.07 5.44
C GLU A 86 6.33 -15.51 4.41
N VAL A 87 5.20 -16.05 4.87
CA VAL A 87 4.09 -16.41 3.99
C VAL A 87 3.54 -15.17 3.27
N ILE A 88 3.43 -14.04 3.98
CA ILE A 88 3.00 -12.77 3.38
C ILE A 88 4.02 -12.30 2.35
N ILE A 89 5.31 -12.24 2.69
CA ILE A 89 6.37 -11.79 1.77
C ILE A 89 6.43 -12.66 0.52
N LYS A 90 6.45 -13.99 0.66
CA LYS A 90 6.44 -14.93 -0.48
C LYS A 90 5.21 -14.73 -1.35
N THR A 91 4.08 -14.38 -0.75
CA THR A 91 2.84 -14.15 -1.48
C THR A 91 2.88 -12.84 -2.27
N LEU A 92 3.48 -11.78 -1.72
CA LEU A 92 3.70 -10.52 -2.44
C LEU A 92 4.60 -10.74 -3.67
N LEU A 93 5.75 -11.37 -3.46
CA LEU A 93 6.71 -11.70 -4.52
C LEU A 93 6.09 -12.59 -5.60
N LYS A 94 5.38 -13.65 -5.22
CA LYS A 94 4.69 -14.56 -6.15
C LYS A 94 3.67 -13.83 -7.04
N ARG A 95 3.13 -12.71 -6.56
CA ARG A 95 2.16 -11.88 -7.29
C ARG A 95 2.78 -10.72 -8.04
N GLY A 96 4.11 -10.65 -8.09
CA GLY A 96 4.83 -9.62 -8.82
C GLY A 96 4.91 -8.27 -8.11
N ILE A 97 4.52 -8.20 -6.82
CA ILE A 97 4.70 -7.00 -6.00
C ILE A 97 6.16 -7.01 -5.54
N GLN A 98 6.98 -6.14 -6.15
CA GLN A 98 8.42 -6.20 -5.97
C GLN A 98 8.87 -5.41 -4.73
N GLN A 99 10.00 -5.82 -4.19
CA GLN A 99 10.75 -5.00 -3.25
C GLN A 99 11.41 -3.85 -4.02
N ASP A 100 11.92 -2.84 -3.31
CA ASP A 100 12.66 -1.75 -3.96
C ASP A 100 11.80 -0.99 -4.99
N SER A 101 10.68 -0.44 -4.51
CA SER A 101 9.82 0.42 -5.30
C SER A 101 10.59 1.69 -5.73
N LYS A 102 10.74 1.89 -7.04
CA LYS A 102 11.59 2.94 -7.63
C LYS A 102 10.96 4.32 -7.53
N ALA A 103 9.63 4.41 -7.59
CA ALA A 103 8.87 5.65 -7.54
C ALA A 103 9.19 6.51 -6.31
N PHE A 104 9.56 5.89 -5.19
CA PHE A 104 9.92 6.59 -3.95
C PHE A 104 11.41 6.66 -3.64
N ARG A 105 12.27 6.13 -4.53
CA ARG A 105 13.72 6.32 -4.46
C ARG A 105 14.22 7.48 -5.30
N LEU A 106 13.39 8.01 -6.20
CA LEU A 106 13.74 9.24 -6.90
C LEU A 106 13.87 10.36 -5.87
N PRO A 107 14.99 11.11 -5.84
CA PRO A 107 15.11 12.31 -5.03
C PRO A 107 13.91 13.23 -5.29
N GLU A 108 13.45 13.96 -4.27
CA GLU A 108 12.31 14.90 -4.36
C GLU A 108 12.45 15.97 -5.46
N GLU A 109 13.57 16.03 -6.17
CA GLU A 109 13.86 16.94 -7.28
C GLU A 109 12.95 16.78 -8.51
N GLY A 110 12.15 15.72 -8.59
CA GLY A 110 11.24 15.48 -9.72
C GLY A 110 9.80 15.99 -9.57
N ILE A 111 9.33 16.24 -8.34
CA ILE A 111 7.90 16.51 -8.10
C ILE A 111 7.55 17.98 -8.39
N ASN A 112 8.46 18.91 -8.09
CA ASN A 112 8.23 20.34 -8.31
C ASN A 112 8.25 20.76 -9.80
N ASN A 113 8.83 19.94 -10.68
CA ASN A 113 8.94 20.28 -12.10
C ASN A 113 7.66 20.01 -12.88
N TYR A 114 6.78 19.10 -12.40
CA TYR A 114 5.51 18.81 -13.06
C TYR A 114 4.47 19.93 -12.90
N GLU A 115 4.52 20.68 -11.79
CA GLU A 115 3.65 21.85 -11.60
C GLU A 115 4.15 23.07 -12.39
N ASP A 116 5.47 23.24 -12.54
CA ASP A 116 6.07 24.35 -13.28
C ASP A 116 5.93 24.19 -14.80
N ASP A 117 6.05 22.98 -15.35
CA ASP A 117 5.85 22.75 -16.79
C ASP A 117 4.38 22.92 -17.19
N ASN A 118 3.43 22.51 -16.36
CA ASN A 118 2.00 22.79 -16.59
C ASN A 118 1.69 24.29 -16.51
N ARG A 119 2.36 25.04 -15.61
CA ARG A 119 2.24 26.50 -15.55
C ARG A 119 2.82 27.16 -16.80
N ARG A 120 3.99 26.75 -17.29
CA ARG A 120 4.63 27.29 -18.50
C ARG A 120 3.84 27.02 -19.78
N GLN A 121 3.23 25.83 -19.91
CA GLN A 121 2.34 25.51 -21.03
C GLN A 121 1.03 26.30 -21.00
N SER A 122 0.48 26.58 -19.81
CA SER A 122 -0.74 27.40 -19.67
C SER A 122 -0.54 28.89 -20.00
N ILE A 123 0.68 29.41 -19.80
CA ILE A 123 1.04 30.81 -20.11
C ILE A 123 1.28 30.97 -21.61
N THR A 124 1.98 30.03 -22.25
CA THR A 124 2.28 30.07 -23.70
C THR A 124 1.08 29.78 -24.60
N GLY A 125 0.01 29.16 -24.08
CA GLY A 125 -1.24 28.94 -24.80
C GLY A 125 -2.19 30.15 -24.86
N LYS A 126 -2.00 31.17 -24.01
CA LYS A 126 -2.91 32.34 -23.96
C LYS A 126 -2.52 33.49 -24.91
N GLU A 127 -1.29 33.55 -25.40
CA GLU A 127 -0.84 34.64 -26.29
C GLU A 127 -1.17 34.43 -27.78
N LYS A 128 -1.70 33.27 -28.18
CA LYS A 128 -1.99 32.98 -29.61
C LYS A 128 -3.44 33.20 -30.06
N THR A 129 -4.32 33.75 -29.22
CA THR A 129 -5.76 33.89 -29.58
C THR A 129 -6.26 35.34 -29.66
N SER A 130 -5.35 36.33 -29.76
CA SER A 130 -5.73 37.75 -29.87
C SER A 130 -5.09 38.43 -31.08
N GLN A 131 -5.04 37.77 -32.24
CA GLN A 131 -4.86 38.44 -33.55
C GLN A 131 -5.61 37.64 -34.62
N SER A 132 -6.89 37.96 -34.82
CA SER A 132 -7.68 37.70 -36.04
C SER A 132 -8.87 38.64 -36.04
#